data_AF-A0A368NGR1-F1
#
_entry.id   AF-A0A368NGR1-F1
#
_cell.length_a   1.000
_cell.length_b   1.000
_cell.length_c   1.000
_cell.angle_alpha   90.00
_cell.angle_beta   90.00
_cell.angle_gamma   90.00
#
_symmetry.space_group_name_H-M   'P 1'
#
loop_
_entity.id
_entity.type
_entity.pdbx_description
1 polymer ?
#
loop_
_entity_poly.entity_id
_entity_poly.type
_entity_poly.pdbx_seq_one_letter_code
_entity_poly.pdbx_strand_id
1 'polypeptide(L)'
;MVFVLTVVGARVGSYYLRYGTIEYRRYEEQLVAYDTTLGAVQWTAPVESATFSIRNAIPDRLLGTGTLELSGADPGNRTVQLGPVADLDATIETLDIPVTDPVRPERDSAVIASAAVLALFFLAVPVGLAFSARVSTPQLIGLAIGIGPIFLLPVVLMIWAALRRI
;
A
#
# COMPACT_ATOMS: atom_id res chain seq x y z
N MET A 1 -15.05 -4.38 -17.39
CA MET A 1 -13.61 -4.71 -17.30
C MET A 1 -12.72 -3.56 -17.79
N VAL A 2 -12.96 -2.99 -18.99
CA VAL A 2 -12.18 -1.85 -19.54
C VAL A 2 -12.15 -0.63 -18.61
N PHE A 3 -13.29 -0.20 -18.06
CA PHE A 3 -13.35 0.92 -17.13
C PHE A 3 -12.44 0.73 -15.89
N VAL A 4 -12.44 -0.48 -15.31
CA VAL A 4 -11.60 -0.81 -14.15
C VAL A 4 -10.12 -0.75 -14.54
N LEU A 5 -9.75 -1.32 -15.68
CA LEU A 5 -8.37 -1.25 -16.19
C LEU A 5 -7.91 0.18 -16.45
N THR A 6 -8.78 1.04 -17.02
CA THR A 6 -8.47 2.46 -17.24
C THR A 6 -8.25 3.19 -15.92
N VAL A 7 -9.13 2.99 -14.92
CA VAL A 7 -8.99 3.62 -13.60
C VAL A 7 -7.72 3.13 -12.89
N VAL A 8 -7.43 1.83 -12.94
CA VAL A 8 -6.21 1.26 -12.37
C VAL A 8 -4.97 1.80 -13.08
N GLY A 9 -4.96 1.83 -14.42
CA GLY A 9 -3.86 2.36 -15.21
C GLY A 9 -3.61 3.84 -14.94
N ALA A 10 -4.66 4.66 -14.87
CA ALA A 10 -4.55 6.07 -14.51
C ALA A 10 -4.01 6.25 -13.09
N ARG A 11 -4.45 5.41 -12.14
CA ARG A 11 -3.98 5.47 -10.75
C ARG A 11 -2.52 5.04 -10.62
N VAL A 12 -2.11 3.97 -11.31
CA VAL A 12 -0.73 3.49 -11.34
C VAL A 12 0.18 4.50 -12.04
N GLY A 13 -0.25 5.04 -13.18
CA GLY A 13 0.48 6.08 -13.90
C GLY A 13 0.64 7.36 -13.08
N SER A 14 -0.44 7.82 -12.43
CA SER A 14 -0.39 8.96 -11.51
C SER A 14 0.53 8.69 -10.31
N TYR A 15 0.51 7.47 -9.77
CA TYR A 15 1.39 7.07 -8.67
C TYR A 15 2.86 7.05 -9.11
N TYR A 16 3.17 6.49 -10.28
CA TYR A 16 4.52 6.48 -10.83
C TYR A 16 5.03 7.89 -11.10
N LEU A 17 4.22 8.76 -11.72
CA LEU A 17 4.59 10.16 -11.94
C LEU A 17 4.79 10.94 -10.65
N ARG A 18 4.08 10.57 -9.57
CA ARG A 18 4.17 11.26 -8.28
C ARG A 18 5.40 10.88 -7.48
N TYR A 19 5.88 9.65 -7.60
CA TYR A 19 6.93 9.13 -6.71
C TYR A 19 8.14 8.56 -7.44
N GLY A 20 7.97 8.04 -8.65
CA GLY A 20 9.05 7.40 -9.43
C GLY A 20 10.07 8.39 -10.01
N THR A 21 9.77 9.69 -9.99
CA THR A 21 10.64 10.75 -10.52
C THR A 21 11.36 11.53 -9.41
N ILE A 22 11.12 11.18 -8.15
CA ILE A 22 11.70 11.85 -6.99
C ILE A 22 13.03 11.17 -6.63
N GLU A 23 14.09 11.97 -6.64
CA GLU A 23 15.38 11.61 -6.08
C GLU A 23 15.50 12.18 -4.67
N TYR A 24 15.93 11.33 -3.73
CA TYR A 24 16.21 11.72 -2.37
C TYR A 24 17.72 11.90 -2.19
N ARG A 25 18.13 13.05 -1.68
CA ARG A 25 19.55 13.35 -1.41
C ARG A 25 19.69 13.97 -0.03
N ARG A 26 20.72 13.56 0.70
CA ARG A 26 21.14 14.20 1.95
C ARG A 26 22.28 15.17 1.67
N TYR A 27 22.15 16.37 2.21
CA TYR A 27 23.18 17.41 2.26
C TYR A 27 23.43 17.74 3.73
N GLU A 28 24.46 17.13 4.33
CA GLU A 28 24.82 17.29 5.75
C GLU A 28 23.62 17.12 6.69
N GLU A 29 23.02 18.22 7.13
CA GLU A 29 21.90 18.26 8.08
C GLU A 29 20.51 18.31 7.41
N GLN A 30 20.44 18.31 6.07
CA GLN A 30 19.21 18.49 5.30
C GLN A 30 18.95 17.31 4.37
N LEU A 31 17.73 16.76 4.43
CA LEU A 31 17.21 15.80 3.47
C LEU A 31 16.35 16.54 2.44
N VAL A 32 16.63 16.32 1.15
CA VAL A 32 15.97 17.01 0.04
C VAL A 32 15.31 15.99 -0.86
N ALA A 33 14.02 16.21 -1.15
CA ALA A 33 13.29 15.50 -2.19
C ALA A 33 13.24 16.35 -3.46
N TYR A 34 13.99 15.93 -4.48
CA TYR A 34 14.07 16.61 -5.76
C TYR A 34 13.30 15.84 -6.83
N ASP A 35 12.32 16.48 -7.47
CA ASP A 35 11.62 15.90 -8.60
C ASP A 35 12.37 16.22 -9.89
N THR A 36 12.92 15.19 -10.52
CA THR A 36 13.69 15.31 -11.77
C THR A 36 12.85 15.71 -12.97
N THR A 37 11.55 15.41 -12.95
CA THR A 37 10.63 15.74 -14.05
C THR A 37 10.15 17.17 -13.96
N LEU A 38 9.85 17.64 -12.74
CA LEU A 38 9.50 19.04 -12.50
C LEU A 38 10.72 19.95 -12.36
N GLY A 39 11.91 19.38 -12.21
CA GLY A 39 13.16 20.11 -12.00
C GLY A 39 13.19 20.91 -10.70
N ALA A 40 12.40 20.50 -9.70
CA ALA A 40 12.07 21.31 -8.54
C ALA A 40 12.19 20.54 -7.22
N VAL A 41 12.57 21.25 -6.17
CA VAL A 41 12.54 20.74 -4.80
C VAL A 41 11.10 20.67 -4.31
N GLN A 42 10.64 19.48 -3.94
CA GLN A 42 9.29 19.25 -3.45
C GLN A 42 9.17 19.55 -1.96
N TRP A 43 10.19 19.17 -1.20
CA TRP A 43 10.30 19.45 0.23
C TRP A 43 11.75 19.28 0.70
N THR A 44 12.04 19.91 1.83
CA THR A 44 13.29 19.76 2.57
C THR A 44 12.99 19.42 4.01
N ALA A 45 13.83 18.64 4.66
CA ALA A 45 13.63 18.25 6.05
C ALA A 45 14.96 18.25 6.81
N PRO A 46 15.02 18.88 7.99
CA PRO A 46 16.18 18.76 8.86
C PRO A 46 16.29 17.34 9.40
N VAL A 47 17.43 16.68 9.20
CA VAL A 47 17.62 15.25 9.53
C VAL A 47 17.53 15.01 11.03
N GLU A 48 18.06 15.91 11.86
CA GLU A 48 18.11 15.70 13.32
C GLU A 48 16.82 16.06 14.05
N SER A 49 16.05 17.03 13.54
CA SER A 49 14.83 17.52 14.21
C SER A 49 13.55 16.95 13.62
N ALA A 50 13.60 16.35 12.42
CA ALA A 50 12.46 15.66 11.85
C ALA A 50 12.29 14.27 12.47
N THR A 51 11.03 13.87 12.67
CA THR A 51 10.72 12.51 13.12
C THR A 51 10.48 11.62 11.91
N PHE A 52 11.21 10.51 11.84
CA PHE A 52 11.10 9.50 10.81
C PHE A 52 10.43 8.24 11.39
N SER A 53 9.34 7.80 10.75
CA SER A 53 8.68 6.54 11.09
C SER A 53 8.44 5.70 9.84
N ILE A 54 8.54 4.39 9.99
CA ILE A 54 8.28 3.46 8.90
C ILE A 54 6.77 3.36 8.68
N ARG A 55 6.32 3.68 7.47
CA ARG A 55 4.90 3.58 7.11
C ARG A 55 4.54 2.13 6.79
N ASN A 56 3.54 1.58 7.47
CA ASN A 56 3.01 0.26 7.14
C ASN A 56 1.96 0.35 6.01
N ALA A 57 2.42 0.57 4.79
CA ALA A 57 1.56 0.63 3.62
C ALA A 57 1.36 -0.76 2.98
N ILE A 58 0.12 -1.13 2.66
CA ILE A 58 -0.22 -2.38 1.97
C ILE A 58 0.51 -2.52 0.62
N PRO A 59 0.54 -1.48 -0.26
CA PRO A 59 1.23 -1.57 -1.54
C PRO A 59 2.72 -1.90 -1.37
N ASP A 60 3.36 -1.36 -0.34
CA ASP A 60 4.77 -1.58 -0.05
C ASP A 60 5.06 -3.05 0.23
N ARG A 61 4.19 -3.72 0.99
CA ARG A 61 4.31 -5.16 1.25
C ARG A 61 4.10 -6.01 -0.01
N LEU A 62 3.15 -5.63 -0.87
CA LEU A 62 2.83 -6.38 -2.08
C LEU A 62 3.89 -6.22 -3.18
N LEU A 63 4.52 -5.06 -3.25
CA LEU A 63 5.51 -4.72 -4.26
C LEU A 63 6.95 -4.89 -3.77
N GLY A 64 7.13 -5.27 -2.50
CA GLY A 64 8.46 -5.36 -1.88
C GLY A 64 9.14 -4.01 -1.72
N THR A 65 8.37 -2.92 -1.65
CA THR A 65 8.90 -1.57 -1.41
C THR A 65 8.77 -1.18 0.07
N GLY A 66 9.34 -0.03 0.42
CA GLY A 66 9.15 0.60 1.72
C GLY A 66 9.01 2.11 1.60
N THR A 67 8.34 2.69 2.60
CA THR A 67 8.04 4.11 2.67
C THR A 67 8.34 4.61 4.08
N LEU A 68 8.97 5.77 4.18
CA LEU A 68 9.08 6.52 5.42
C LEU A 68 8.05 7.66 5.43
N GLU A 69 7.47 7.88 6.59
CA GLU A 69 6.69 9.05 6.91
C GLU A 69 7.57 9.99 7.73
N LEU A 70 7.67 11.23 7.27
CA LEU A 70 8.48 12.26 7.89
C LEU A 70 7.58 13.39 8.37
N SER A 71 7.70 13.75 9.64
CA SER A 71 7.04 14.93 10.20
C SER A 71 8.05 16.06 10.42
N GLY A 72 7.68 17.26 10.02
CA GLY A 72 8.50 18.46 10.14
C GLY A 72 9.25 18.86 8.87
N ALA A 73 8.74 18.44 7.70
CA ALA A 73 9.27 18.94 6.43
C ALA A 73 8.79 20.36 6.13
N ASP A 74 9.67 21.11 5.49
CA ASP A 74 9.35 22.36 4.83
C ASP A 74 8.85 22.14 3.39
N PRO A 75 7.97 23.02 2.91
CA PRO A 75 7.42 24.19 3.60
C PRO A 75 6.30 23.86 4.61
N GLY A 76 6.34 24.51 5.78
CA GLY A 76 5.20 24.62 6.69
C GLY A 76 5.06 23.48 7.70
N ASN A 77 6.17 22.84 8.10
CA ASN A 77 6.21 21.80 9.14
C ASN A 77 5.18 20.68 8.90
N ARG A 78 5.06 20.24 7.65
CA ARG A 78 4.06 19.26 7.21
C ARG A 78 4.59 17.84 7.30
N THR A 79 3.68 16.87 7.34
CA THR A 79 4.00 15.46 7.20
C THR A 79 4.13 15.11 5.71
N VAL A 80 5.27 14.55 5.32
CA VAL A 80 5.59 14.15 3.93
C VAL A 80 6.01 12.69 3.88
N GLN A 81 6.06 12.18 2.65
CA GLN A 81 6.37 10.79 2.35
C GLN A 81 7.71 10.70 1.61
N LEU A 82 8.58 9.81 2.06
CA LEU A 82 9.76 9.35 1.33
C LEU A 82 9.52 7.92 0.83
N GLY A 83 9.69 7.71 -0.46
CA GLY A 83 9.37 6.45 -1.14
C GLY A 83 8.01 6.48 -1.85
N PRO A 84 7.60 5.35 -2.44
CA PRO A 84 8.14 3.99 -2.24
C PRO A 84 9.54 3.78 -2.83
N VAL A 85 10.42 3.17 -2.05
CA VAL A 85 11.76 2.72 -2.48
C VAL A 85 11.83 1.20 -2.48
N ALA A 86 12.59 0.60 -3.39
CA ALA A 86 12.70 -0.85 -3.52
C ALA A 86 13.40 -1.51 -2.33
N ASP A 87 14.43 -0.86 -1.78
CA ASP A 87 15.15 -1.31 -0.59
C ASP A 87 15.18 -0.17 0.42
N LEU A 88 14.31 -0.25 1.42
CA LEU A 88 14.17 0.80 2.42
C LEU A 88 15.37 0.81 3.38
N ASP A 89 15.89 -0.36 3.75
CA ASP A 89 17.00 -0.46 4.70
C ASP A 89 18.28 0.10 4.08
N ALA A 90 18.57 -0.25 2.82
CA ALA A 90 19.69 0.34 2.08
C ALA A 90 19.52 1.85 1.87
N THR A 91 18.28 2.33 1.70
CA THR A 91 18.00 3.78 1.59
C THR A 91 18.25 4.51 2.91
N ILE A 92 17.81 3.94 4.03
CA ILE A 92 18.06 4.47 5.38
C ILE A 92 19.57 4.55 5.65
N GLU A 93 20.31 3.50 5.29
CA GLU A 93 21.77 3.45 5.46
C GLU A 93 22.48 4.48 4.56
N THR A 94 22.13 4.54 3.28
CA THR A 94 22.76 5.45 2.31
C THR A 94 22.51 6.92 2.65
N LEU A 95 21.31 7.23 3.14
CA LEU A 95 20.92 8.58 3.53
C LEU A 95 21.20 8.85 5.02
N ASP A 96 21.71 7.87 5.78
CA ASP A 96 22.03 7.93 7.21
C ASP A 96 20.91 8.63 8.00
N ILE A 97 19.70 8.05 7.87
CA ILE A 97 18.46 8.60 8.44
C ILE A 97 18.30 8.11 9.88
N PRO A 98 18.12 9.01 10.88
CA PRO A 98 17.85 8.64 12.25
C PRO A 98 16.39 8.19 12.42
N VAL A 99 16.12 6.92 12.15
CA VAL A 99 14.77 6.35 12.29
C VAL A 99 14.46 6.11 13.76
N THR A 100 13.41 6.76 14.27
CA THR A 100 13.00 6.66 15.69
C THR A 100 12.40 5.30 16.02
N ASP A 101 11.70 4.69 15.06
CA ASP A 101 11.08 3.38 15.20
C ASP A 101 11.45 2.49 14.00
N PRO A 102 12.62 1.81 14.05
CA PRO A 102 13.10 0.99 12.94
C PRO A 102 12.31 -0.31 12.80
N VAL A 103 11.46 -0.65 13.77
CA VAL A 103 10.71 -1.90 13.77
C VAL A 103 9.40 -1.68 13.04
N ARG A 104 9.29 -2.31 11.87
CA ARG A 104 8.01 -2.40 11.15
C ARG A 104 7.00 -3.08 12.08
N PRO A 105 5.77 -2.53 12.27
CA PRO A 105 4.82 -3.09 13.21
C PRO A 105 4.60 -4.58 12.97
N GLU A 106 4.63 -5.34 14.07
CA GLU A 106 4.67 -6.80 14.04
C GLU A 106 3.51 -7.41 13.26
N ARG A 107 3.84 -8.47 12.52
CA ARG A 107 2.87 -9.24 11.74
C ARG A 107 1.93 -10.00 12.68
N ASP A 108 0.67 -9.58 12.73
CA ASP A 108 -0.35 -10.29 13.51
C ASP A 108 -0.87 -11.50 12.72
N SER A 109 -0.15 -12.61 12.88
CA SER A 109 -0.42 -13.87 12.21
C SER A 109 -1.80 -14.44 12.59
N ALA A 110 -2.33 -14.13 13.78
CA ALA A 110 -3.65 -14.58 14.21
C ALA A 110 -4.76 -13.88 13.44
N VAL A 111 -4.66 -12.56 13.23
CA VAL A 111 -5.62 -11.81 12.41
C VAL A 111 -5.56 -12.26 10.95
N ILE A 112 -4.36 -12.49 10.42
CA ILE A 112 -4.19 -12.99 9.04
C ILE A 112 -4.83 -14.38 8.89
N ALA A 113 -4.54 -15.31 9.79
CA ALA A 113 -5.09 -16.66 9.76
C ALA A 113 -6.63 -16.63 9.89
N SER A 114 -7.16 -15.84 10.82
CA SER A 114 -8.61 -15.71 11.03
C SER A 114 -9.30 -15.11 9.79
N ALA A 115 -8.74 -14.04 9.22
CA ALA A 115 -9.24 -13.41 8.01
C ALA A 115 -9.20 -14.37 6.81
N ALA A 116 -8.14 -15.17 6.67
CA ALA A 116 -8.02 -16.16 5.61
C ALA A 116 -9.06 -17.28 5.74
N VAL A 117 -9.25 -17.84 6.95
CA VAL A 117 -10.27 -18.87 7.21
C VAL A 117 -11.67 -18.33 6.93
N LEU A 118 -11.98 -17.12 7.40
CA LEU A 118 -13.28 -16.48 7.15
C LEU A 118 -13.49 -16.20 5.66
N ALA A 119 -12.49 -15.67 4.96
CA ALA A 119 -12.56 -15.43 3.52
C ALA A 119 -12.84 -16.73 2.75
N LEU A 120 -12.15 -17.83 3.09
CA LEU A 120 -12.40 -19.14 2.50
C LEU A 120 -13.83 -19.63 2.76
N PHE A 121 -14.37 -19.41 3.96
CA PHE A 121 -15.74 -19.79 4.31
C PHE A 121 -16.78 -19.03 3.47
N PHE A 122 -16.60 -17.71 3.30
CA PHE A 122 -17.46 -16.90 2.45
C PHE A 122 -17.30 -17.25 0.96
N LEU A 123 -16.12 -17.69 0.52
CA LEU A 123 -15.89 -18.09 -0.87
C LEU A 123 -16.41 -19.51 -1.18
N ALA A 124 -16.47 -20.39 -0.18
CA ALA A 124 -16.84 -21.79 -0.35
C ALA A 124 -18.25 -21.96 -0.95
N VAL A 125 -19.21 -21.13 -0.55
CA VAL A 125 -20.59 -21.17 -1.04
C VAL A 125 -20.67 -20.80 -2.54
N PRO A 126 -20.24 -19.60 -2.98
CA PRO A 126 -20.31 -19.24 -4.41
C PRO A 126 -19.44 -20.15 -5.28
N VAL A 127 -18.27 -20.59 -4.81
CA VAL A 127 -17.43 -21.54 -5.55
C VAL A 127 -18.12 -22.90 -5.68
N GLY A 128 -18.68 -23.43 -4.59
CA GLY A 128 -19.41 -24.71 -4.61
C GLY A 128 -20.63 -24.66 -5.55
N LEU A 129 -21.33 -23.53 -5.61
CA LEU A 129 -22.45 -23.32 -6.54
C LEU A 129 -21.97 -23.22 -8.00
N ALA A 130 -20.82 -22.59 -8.25
CA ALA A 130 -20.24 -22.49 -9.59
C ALA A 130 -19.82 -23.86 -10.16
N PHE A 131 -19.37 -24.79 -9.31
CA PHE A 131 -19.02 -26.15 -9.70
C PHE A 131 -20.19 -27.15 -9.60
N SER A 132 -21.36 -26.72 -9.12
CA SER A 132 -22.52 -27.60 -8.99
C SER A 132 -23.23 -27.77 -10.33
N ALA A 133 -23.36 -29.02 -10.78
CA ALA A 133 -24.11 -29.38 -12.00
C ALA A 133 -25.62 -29.07 -11.91
N ARG A 134 -26.12 -28.65 -10.73
CA ARG A 134 -27.54 -28.34 -10.49
C ARG A 134 -27.89 -26.88 -10.77
N VAL A 135 -26.90 -26.01 -10.98
CA VAL A 135 -27.12 -24.58 -11.19
C VAL A 135 -26.87 -24.23 -12.65
N SER A 136 -27.89 -23.73 -13.33
CA SER A 136 -27.76 -23.27 -14.71
C SER A 136 -26.99 -21.94 -14.78
N THR A 137 -26.33 -21.66 -15.91
CA THR A 137 -25.58 -20.40 -16.13
C THR A 137 -26.41 -19.13 -15.86
N PRO A 138 -27.69 -19.03 -16.28
CA PRO A 138 -28.52 -17.85 -15.97
C PRO A 138 -28.80 -17.68 -14.47
N GLN A 139 -28.98 -18.78 -13.73
CA GLN A 139 -29.17 -18.75 -12.27
C GLN A 139 -27.89 -18.30 -11.55
N LEU A 140 -26.72 -18.75 -12.04
CA LEU A 140 -25.42 -18.30 -11.54
C LEU A 140 -25.22 -16.79 -11.72
N ILE A 141 -25.59 -16.25 -12.89
CA ILE A 141 -25.53 -14.79 -13.15
C ILE A 141 -26.48 -14.04 -12.22
N GLY A 142 -27.72 -14.51 -12.08
CA GLY A 142 -28.71 -13.90 -11.18
C GLY A 142 -28.23 -13.91 -9.71
N LEU A 143 -27.64 -15.01 -9.26
CA LEU A 143 -27.08 -15.14 -7.92
C LEU A 143 -25.86 -14.24 -7.73
N ALA A 144 -24.97 -14.16 -8.72
CA ALA A 144 -23.78 -13.31 -8.68
C ALA A 144 -24.13 -11.83 -8.58
N ILE A 145 -25.22 -11.38 -9.23
CA ILE A 145 -25.68 -10.00 -9.14
C ILE A 145 -26.42 -9.75 -7.82
N GLY A 146 -27.35 -10.64 -7.44
CA GLY A 146 -28.22 -10.44 -6.29
C GLY A 146 -27.54 -10.68 -4.94
N ILE A 147 -26.72 -11.73 -4.83
CA ILE A 147 -26.12 -12.19 -3.57
C ILE A 147 -24.59 -12.12 -3.61
N GLY A 148 -23.98 -12.11 -4.80
CA GLY A 148 -22.52 -12.01 -4.95
C GLY A 148 -21.89 -10.84 -4.19
N PRO A 149 -22.45 -9.61 -4.18
CA PRO A 149 -21.91 -8.51 -3.38
C PRO A 149 -21.86 -8.81 -1.87
N ILE A 150 -22.84 -9.57 -1.34
CA ILE A 150 -22.93 -9.93 0.07
C ILE A 150 -21.81 -10.91 0.45
N PHE A 151 -21.40 -11.80 -0.45
CA PHE A 151 -20.26 -12.69 -0.24
C PHE A 151 -18.92 -12.00 -0.50
N LEU A 152 -18.84 -11.13 -1.51
CA LEU A 152 -17.59 -10.48 -1.90
C LEU A 152 -17.17 -9.37 -0.94
N LEU A 153 -18.11 -8.61 -0.37
CA LEU A 153 -17.78 -7.49 0.52
C LEU A 153 -17.02 -7.95 1.78
N PRO A 154 -17.47 -8.98 2.54
CA PRO A 154 -16.70 -9.53 3.66
C PRO A 154 -15.33 -10.06 3.23
N VAL A 155 -15.24 -10.74 2.09
CA VAL A 155 -13.97 -11.25 1.56
C VAL A 155 -12.99 -10.11 1.30
N VAL A 156 -13.43 -9.03 0.66
CA VAL A 156 -12.61 -7.83 0.43
C VAL A 156 -12.17 -7.19 1.75
N LEU A 157 -13.08 -7.07 2.73
CA LEU A 157 -12.75 -6.53 4.05
C LEU A 157 -11.75 -7.41 4.81
N MET A 158 -11.86 -8.74 4.70
CA MET A 158 -10.95 -9.67 5.35
C MET A 158 -9.57 -9.66 4.69
N ILE A 159 -9.51 -9.63 3.36
CA ILE A 159 -8.25 -9.43 2.63
C ILE A 159 -7.61 -8.11 3.05
N TRP A 160 -8.40 -7.03 3.16
CA TRP A 160 -7.93 -5.74 3.63
C TRP A 160 -7.39 -5.79 5.07
N ALA A 161 -8.11 -6.46 5.97
CA ALA A 161 -7.72 -6.62 7.37
C ALA A 161 -6.42 -7.44 7.50
N ALA A 162 -6.30 -8.52 6.74
CA ALA A 162 -5.08 -9.33 6.67
C ALA A 162 -3.91 -8.51 6.15
N LEU A 163 -4.09 -7.78 5.05
CA LEU A 163 -3.05 -6.93 4.45
C LEU A 163 -2.58 -5.81 5.38
N ARG A 164 -3.45 -5.26 6.23
CA ARG A 164 -3.06 -4.27 7.26
C ARG A 164 -2.18 -4.86 8.38
N ARG A 165 -2.14 -6.17 8.52
CA ARG A 165 -1.50 -6.88 9.65
C ARG A 165 -0.32 -7.76 9.22
N ILE A 166 0.06 -7.74 7.94
CA ILE A 166 1.28 -8.37 7.38
C ILE A 166 2.46 -7.41 7.54
#